data_AF-X0M7X3-F1
#
_entry.id   AF-X0M7X3-F1
#
_cell.length_a   1.000
_cell.length_b   1.000
_cell.length_c   1.000
_cell.angle_alpha   90.00
_cell.angle_beta   90.00
_cell.angle_gamma   90.00
#
_symmetry.space_group_name_H-M   'P 1'
#
loop_
_entity.id
_entity.type
_entity.pdbx_description
1 polymer ?
#
loop_
_entity_poly.entity_id
_entity_poly.type
_entity_poly.pdbx_seq_one_letter_code
_entity_poly.pdbx_strand_id
1 'polypeptide(L)'
;MPEAGKANGAAVATNCRVSFPHVKLAIVVGICGVIPFTPGPRDAHHEIILGDVIVSQSVVQYDLGRQYPGSFEYKDTNEEALGRLNVEIRSLLSKLNGLRARRAFDSDMRCFLSLLQEDLELAAQYPEPGTDRLYEATYRHVDKDMPM
;
A
#
# COMPACT_ATOMS: atom_id res chain seq x y z
N MET A 1 -17.33 1.64 7.73
CA MET A 1 -16.29 2.66 7.95
C MET A 1 -16.84 3.99 7.46
N PRO A 2 -16.57 5.12 8.14
CA PRO A 2 -16.87 6.41 7.55
C PRO A 2 -16.04 6.58 6.27
N GLU A 3 -16.51 7.47 5.42
CA GLU A 3 -15.91 7.95 4.17
C GLU A 3 -14.38 7.86 4.06
N ALA A 4 -13.87 7.65 2.84
CA ALA A 4 -12.44 7.55 2.58
C ALA A 4 -11.68 8.81 3.06
N GLY A 5 -10.46 8.62 3.56
CA GLY A 5 -9.59 9.74 3.94
C GLY A 5 -8.71 9.47 5.16
N LYS A 6 -7.56 10.15 5.21
CA LYS A 6 -6.55 9.99 6.28
C LYS A 6 -7.11 10.31 7.67
N ALA A 7 -7.93 11.36 7.80
CA ALA A 7 -8.55 11.76 9.07
C ALA A 7 -9.56 10.72 9.57
N ASN A 8 -10.45 10.25 8.69
CA ASN A 8 -11.45 9.23 9.02
C ASN A 8 -10.78 7.90 9.41
N GLY A 9 -9.75 7.49 8.67
CA GLY A 9 -8.95 6.31 9.00
C GLY A 9 -8.28 6.41 10.37
N ALA A 10 -7.69 7.57 10.69
CA ALA A 10 -7.07 7.83 12.00
C ALA A 10 -8.09 7.82 13.15
N ALA A 11 -9.29 8.36 12.94
CA ALA A 11 -10.36 8.35 13.93
C ALA A 11 -10.82 6.91 14.23
N VAL A 12 -11.02 6.09 13.20
CA VAL A 12 -11.37 4.67 13.37
C VAL A 12 -10.27 3.91 14.09
N ALA A 13 -9.00 4.08 13.69
CA ALA A 13 -7.87 3.41 14.33
C ALA A 13 -7.75 3.78 15.81
N THR A 14 -7.96 5.06 16.14
CA THR A 14 -7.98 5.55 17.54
C THR A 14 -9.08 4.86 18.35
N ASN A 15 -10.30 4.82 17.82
CA ASN A 15 -11.42 4.17 18.49
C ASN A 15 -11.17 2.66 18.68
N CYS A 16 -10.66 1.96 17.66
CA CYS A 16 -10.29 0.55 17.78
C CYS A 16 -9.25 0.32 18.89
N ARG A 17 -8.24 1.18 18.99
CA ARG A 17 -7.21 1.07 20.05
C ARG A 17 -7.81 1.24 21.45
N VAL A 18 -8.80 2.12 21.61
CA VAL A 18 -9.49 2.34 22.89
C VAL A 18 -10.42 1.17 23.21
N SER A 19 -11.21 0.71 22.23
CA SER A 19 -12.19 -0.37 22.42
C SER A 19 -11.55 -1.74 22.60
N PHE A 20 -10.37 -1.97 22.02
CA PHE A 20 -9.69 -3.27 22.04
C PHE A 20 -8.27 -3.14 22.61
N PRO A 21 -8.12 -2.96 23.94
CA PRO A 21 -6.85 -2.59 24.57
C PRO A 21 -5.76 -3.68 24.50
N HIS A 22 -6.14 -4.92 24.15
CA HIS A 22 -5.21 -6.06 24.04
C HIS A 22 -4.83 -6.42 22.60
N VAL A 23 -5.25 -5.63 21.61
CA VAL A 23 -4.82 -5.81 20.22
C VAL A 23 -3.33 -5.50 20.11
N LYS A 24 -2.56 -6.47 19.61
CA LYS A 24 -1.10 -6.36 19.41
C LYS A 24 -0.73 -6.05 17.95
N LEU A 25 -1.63 -6.34 17.02
CA LEU A 25 -1.42 -6.17 15.58
C LEU A 25 -2.70 -5.64 14.95
N ALA A 26 -2.57 -4.56 14.18
CA ALA A 26 -3.59 -4.07 13.27
C ALA A 26 -3.00 -3.99 11.87
N ILE A 27 -3.74 -4.47 10.87
CA ILE A 27 -3.36 -4.43 9.47
C ILE A 27 -4.33 -3.51 8.76
N VAL A 28 -3.81 -2.54 8.01
CA VAL A 28 -4.61 -1.69 7.13
C VAL A 28 -4.65 -2.37 5.76
N VAL A 29 -5.84 -2.71 5.30
CA VAL A 29 -6.07 -3.36 4.01
C VAL A 29 -6.92 -2.43 3.15
N GLY A 30 -6.57 -2.34 1.87
CA GLY A 30 -7.27 -1.53 0.89
C GLY A 30 -6.63 -1.68 -0.48
N ILE A 31 -7.17 -0.94 -1.45
CA ILE A 31 -6.60 -0.84 -2.79
C ILE A 31 -5.62 0.34 -2.85
N CYS A 32 -4.60 0.22 -3.68
CA CYS A 32 -3.62 1.28 -3.91
C CYS A 32 -3.29 1.43 -5.40
N GLY A 33 -3.05 2.67 -5.83
CA GLY A 33 -2.34 2.93 -7.08
C GLY A 33 -0.82 2.83 -6.87
N VAL A 34 -0.09 2.50 -7.92
CA VAL A 34 1.35 2.24 -7.85
C VAL A 34 2.10 2.84 -9.04
N ILE A 35 3.38 3.14 -8.83
CA ILE A 35 4.31 3.43 -9.92
C ILE A 35 4.86 2.07 -10.39
N PRO A 36 4.57 1.62 -11.62
CA PRO A 36 4.84 0.25 -12.07
C PRO A 36 6.33 -0.10 -12.10
N PHE A 37 7.19 0.91 -12.26
CA PHE A 37 8.65 0.74 -12.32
C PHE A 37 9.34 1.57 -11.24
N THR A 38 10.01 0.90 -10.31
CA THR A 38 10.85 1.57 -9.32
C THR A 38 12.20 1.97 -9.95
N PRO A 39 12.72 3.18 -9.69
CA PRO A 39 14.05 3.57 -10.14
C PRO A 39 15.13 2.70 -9.46
N GLY A 40 15.90 1.97 -10.27
CA GLY A 40 17.00 1.08 -9.84
C GLY A 40 17.89 0.69 -11.04
N PRO A 41 19.02 -0.02 -10.82
CA PRO A 41 19.87 -0.51 -11.90
C PRO A 41 19.03 -1.32 -12.89
N ARG A 42 19.35 -1.19 -14.19
CA ARG A 42 18.56 -1.63 -15.36
C ARG A 42 18.15 -3.13 -15.41
N ASP A 43 18.63 -3.93 -14.46
CA ASP A 43 18.41 -5.36 -14.37
C ASP A 43 17.56 -5.78 -13.15
N ALA A 44 17.06 -4.83 -12.36
CA ALA A 44 16.26 -5.05 -11.15
C ALA A 44 14.76 -4.69 -11.33
N HIS A 45 14.27 -4.69 -12.57
CA HIS A 45 12.91 -4.28 -12.90
C HIS A 45 11.90 -5.40 -12.62
N HIS A 46 11.44 -5.50 -11.38
CA HIS A 46 10.16 -6.12 -11.11
C HIS A 46 9.07 -5.09 -11.42
N GLU A 47 8.38 -5.30 -12.54
CA GLU A 47 7.19 -4.54 -12.88
C GLU A 47 6.08 -4.88 -11.88
N ILE A 48 5.42 -3.86 -11.35
CA ILE A 48 4.22 -4.01 -10.52
C ILE A 48 3.01 -3.79 -11.42
N ILE A 49 2.12 -4.77 -11.48
CA ILE A 49 0.94 -4.76 -12.37
C ILE A 49 -0.36 -4.73 -11.58
N LEU A 50 -1.44 -4.29 -12.23
CA LEU A 50 -2.78 -4.35 -11.65
C LEU A 50 -3.10 -5.76 -11.15
N GLY A 51 -3.46 -5.92 -9.88
CA GLY A 51 -3.78 -7.21 -9.26
C GLY A 51 -2.68 -7.74 -8.34
N ASP A 52 -1.49 -7.15 -8.34
CA ASP A 52 -0.44 -7.47 -7.38
C ASP A 52 -0.85 -7.07 -5.94
N VAL A 53 -0.50 -7.93 -4.98
CA VAL A 53 -0.69 -7.66 -3.55
C VAL A 53 0.58 -7.06 -2.97
N ILE A 54 0.47 -5.81 -2.50
CA ILE A 54 1.60 -5.07 -1.93
C ILE A 54 1.58 -5.13 -0.40
N VAL A 55 2.68 -5.63 0.18
CA VAL A 55 2.91 -5.60 1.63
C VAL A 55 3.93 -4.49 1.93
N SER A 56 3.45 -3.39 2.49
CA SER A 56 4.32 -2.26 2.83
C SER A 56 5.24 -2.57 4.02
N GLN A 57 6.51 -2.15 3.91
CA GLN A 57 7.47 -2.19 5.01
C GLN A 57 7.54 -0.87 5.78
N SER A 58 7.13 0.22 5.13
CA SER A 58 7.06 1.57 5.67
C SER A 58 5.97 2.36 4.95
N VAL A 59 5.49 3.41 5.59
CA VAL A 59 4.51 4.34 5.02
C VAL A 59 5.04 5.75 5.21
N VAL A 60 4.96 6.55 4.15
CA VAL A 60 5.48 7.91 4.08
C VAL A 60 4.33 8.80 3.61
N GLN A 61 4.07 9.91 4.32
CA GLN A 61 2.95 10.78 4.00
C GLN A 61 3.35 11.86 3.00
N TYR A 62 3.54 11.53 1.72
CA TYR A 62 4.13 12.43 0.71
C TYR A 62 3.52 13.86 0.61
N ASP A 63 2.30 14.11 1.07
CA ASP A 63 1.64 15.42 1.06
C ASP A 63 1.89 16.28 2.32
N LEU A 64 2.68 15.78 3.27
CA LEU A 64 3.07 16.51 4.48
C LEU A 64 4.46 17.12 4.33
N GLY A 65 4.55 18.43 4.10
CA GLY A 65 5.82 19.07 3.83
C GLY A 65 5.77 20.58 3.92
N ARG A 66 6.89 21.21 3.57
CA ARG A 66 7.00 22.66 3.43
C ARG A 66 6.98 23.00 1.95
N GLN A 67 6.04 23.84 1.57
CA GLN A 67 6.00 24.42 0.23
C GLN A 67 6.87 25.68 0.19
N TYR A 68 7.86 25.70 -0.69
CA TYR A 68 8.70 26.86 -1.00
C TYR A 68 8.35 27.37 -2.40
N PRO A 69 8.75 28.61 -2.75
CA PRO A 69 8.62 29.09 -4.13
C PRO A 69 9.43 28.18 -5.08
N GLY A 70 8.73 27.33 -5.85
CA GLY A 70 9.32 26.45 -6.86
C GLY A 70 9.64 25.02 -6.41
N SER A 71 9.44 24.66 -5.14
CA SER A 71 9.65 23.28 -4.66
C SER A 71 8.75 22.91 -3.49
N PHE A 72 8.50 21.62 -3.33
CA PHE A 72 7.87 21.05 -2.15
C PHE A 72 8.87 20.14 -1.47
N GLU A 73 9.30 20.48 -0.26
CA GLU A 73 10.10 19.59 0.56
C GLU A 73 9.16 18.76 1.41
N TYR A 74 8.99 17.49 1.02
CA TYR A 74 8.34 16.53 1.87
C TYR A 74 9.15 16.32 3.16
N LYS A 75 8.47 16.27 4.32
CA LYS A 75 9.11 16.02 5.61
C LYS A 75 9.44 14.53 5.76
N ASP A 76 10.62 14.13 5.28
CA ASP A 76 11.14 12.75 5.38
C ASP A 76 11.90 12.45 6.69
N THR A 77 11.79 13.32 7.70
CA THR A 77 12.49 13.09 8.96
C THR A 77 11.87 11.90 9.70
N ASN A 78 12.66 10.82 9.81
CA ASN A 78 12.43 9.58 10.58
C ASN A 78 11.92 9.81 12.03
N GLU A 79 11.99 11.04 12.55
CA GLU A 79 11.50 11.46 13.86
C GLU A 79 10.02 11.90 13.85
N GLU A 80 9.47 12.28 12.69
CA GLU A 80 8.09 12.76 12.51
C GLU A 80 7.26 11.90 11.51
N ALA A 81 7.92 11.04 10.72
CA ALA A 81 7.24 10.03 9.90
C ALA A 81 6.49 9.05 10.82
N LEU A 82 5.16 8.95 10.62
CA LEU A 82 4.24 7.94 11.17
C LEU A 82 4.99 6.85 11.97
N GLY A 83 5.12 7.07 13.29
CA GLY A 83 6.18 6.51 14.13
C GLY A 83 6.69 5.11 13.77
N ARG A 84 8.02 4.92 13.85
CA ARG A 84 8.69 3.64 13.53
C ARG A 84 7.89 2.43 13.99
N LEU A 85 7.65 1.50 13.07
CA LEU A 85 7.08 0.19 13.37
C LEU A 85 7.80 -0.43 14.56
N ASN A 86 7.03 -1.01 15.48
CA ASN A 86 7.59 -1.66 16.66
C ASN A 86 8.55 -2.79 16.26
N VAL A 87 9.42 -3.20 17.19
CA VAL A 87 10.46 -4.22 16.93
C VAL A 87 9.85 -5.56 16.49
N GLU A 88 8.69 -5.93 17.03
CA GLU A 88 8.01 -7.19 16.72
C GLU A 88 7.55 -7.23 15.26
N ILE A 89 6.88 -6.18 14.78
CA ILE A 89 6.42 -6.06 13.40
C ILE A 89 7.62 -5.97 12.45
N ARG A 90 8.66 -5.20 12.78
CA ARG A 90 9.88 -5.15 11.97
C ARG A 90 10.57 -6.51 11.90
N SER A 91 10.62 -7.26 13.00
CA SER A 91 11.16 -8.62 13.01
C SER A 91 10.35 -9.55 12.12
N LEU A 92 9.01 -9.45 12.16
CA LEU A 92 8.13 -10.23 11.30
C LEU A 92 8.35 -9.90 9.81
N LEU A 93 8.39 -8.62 9.44
CA LEU A 93 8.67 -8.17 8.07
C LEU A 93 10.05 -8.64 7.60
N SER A 94 11.08 -8.53 8.44
CA SER A 94 12.41 -9.05 8.13
C SER A 94 12.42 -10.57 7.92
N LYS A 95 11.61 -11.33 8.66
CA LYS A 95 11.45 -12.77 8.43
C LYS A 95 10.79 -13.05 7.09
N LEU A 96 9.77 -12.28 6.69
CA LEU A 96 9.11 -12.41 5.39
C LEU A 96 10.06 -12.15 4.22
N ASN A 97 11.11 -11.34 4.41
CA ASN A 97 12.17 -11.17 3.40
C ASN A 97 13.07 -12.41 3.24
N GLY A 98 13.04 -13.36 4.18
CA GLY A 98 13.78 -14.61 4.08
C GLY A 98 13.16 -15.57 3.07
N LEU A 99 13.99 -16.18 2.20
CA LEU A 99 13.54 -17.03 1.09
C LEU A 99 12.51 -18.10 1.47
N ARG A 100 12.69 -18.79 2.60
CA ARG A 100 11.77 -19.86 3.02
C ARG A 100 10.41 -19.31 3.45
N ALA A 101 10.40 -18.27 4.28
CA ALA A 101 9.17 -17.66 4.76
C ALA A 101 8.42 -16.99 3.61
N ARG A 102 9.14 -16.32 2.70
CA ARG A 102 8.58 -15.74 1.48
C ARG A 102 7.87 -16.78 0.62
N ARG A 103 8.54 -17.91 0.32
CA ARG A 103 7.91 -18.99 -0.48
C ARG A 103 6.66 -19.57 0.17
N ALA A 104 6.67 -19.75 1.49
CA ALA A 104 5.49 -20.23 2.21
C ALA A 104 4.35 -19.20 2.11
N PHE A 105 4.65 -17.93 2.38
CA PHE A 105 3.70 -16.82 2.25
C PHE A 105 3.13 -16.71 0.82
N ASP A 106 3.96 -16.78 -0.21
CA ASP A 106 3.54 -16.73 -1.61
C ASP A 106 2.64 -17.93 -1.97
N SER A 107 2.94 -19.12 -1.42
CA SER A 107 2.13 -20.32 -1.61
C SER A 107 0.75 -20.18 -0.98
N ASP A 108 0.70 -19.72 0.27
CA ASP A 108 -0.55 -19.49 0.99
C ASP A 108 -1.37 -18.40 0.28
N MET A 109 -0.73 -17.32 -0.15
CA MET A 109 -1.39 -16.23 -0.86
C MET A 109 -2.01 -16.71 -2.18
N ARG A 110 -1.29 -17.52 -2.97
CA ARG A 110 -1.84 -18.12 -4.20
C ARG A 110 -3.06 -18.99 -3.92
N CYS A 111 -3.00 -19.80 -2.86
CA CYS A 111 -4.14 -20.63 -2.45
C CYS A 111 -5.37 -19.78 -2.11
N PHE A 112 -5.20 -18.75 -1.28
CA PHE A 112 -6.31 -17.87 -0.90
C PHE A 112 -6.86 -17.06 -2.08
N LEU A 113 -5.99 -16.57 -2.98
CA LEU A 113 -6.43 -15.86 -4.18
C LEU A 113 -7.24 -16.76 -5.11
N SER A 114 -6.84 -18.03 -5.27
CA SER A 114 -7.63 -18.99 -6.06
C SER A 114 -9.02 -19.22 -5.44
N LEU A 115 -9.11 -19.37 -4.12
CA LEU A 115 -10.40 -19.51 -3.43
C LEU A 115 -11.30 -18.29 -3.61
N LEU A 116 -10.73 -17.07 -3.57
CA LEU A 116 -11.49 -15.84 -3.81
C LEU A 116 -11.97 -15.72 -5.25
N GLN A 117 -11.22 -16.27 -6.21
CA GLN A 117 -11.59 -16.28 -7.63
C GLN A 117 -12.70 -17.28 -7.96
N GLU A 118 -12.87 -18.33 -7.15
CA GLU A 118 -13.97 -19.29 -7.28
C GLU A 118 -15.32 -18.69 -6.86
N ASP A 119 -15.31 -17.65 -6.01
CA ASP A 119 -16.50 -16.94 -5.59
C ASP A 119 -16.98 -15.95 -6.66
N LEU A 120 -18.04 -16.33 -7.37
CA LEU A 120 -18.64 -15.53 -8.43
C LEU A 120 -19.28 -14.23 -7.90
N GLU A 121 -19.67 -14.16 -6.63
CA GLU A 121 -20.26 -12.95 -6.05
C GLU A 121 -19.20 -11.87 -5.80
N LEU A 122 -17.94 -12.27 -5.57
CA LEU A 122 -16.84 -11.33 -5.35
C LEU A 122 -16.37 -10.65 -6.65
N ALA A 123 -16.67 -11.23 -7.82
CA ALA A 123 -16.17 -10.79 -9.12
C ALA A 123 -14.64 -10.53 -9.11
N ALA A 124 -13.88 -11.31 -8.34
CA ALA A 124 -12.44 -11.13 -8.10
C ALA A 124 -11.56 -11.67 -9.23
N GLN A 125 -12.11 -11.80 -10.45
CA GLN A 125 -11.40 -12.33 -11.60
C GLN A 125 -10.32 -11.34 -12.04
N TYR A 126 -9.11 -11.86 -12.22
CA TYR A 126 -8.00 -11.07 -12.73
C TYR A 126 -8.29 -10.67 -14.20
N PRO A 127 -8.27 -9.37 -14.54
CA PRO A 127 -8.40 -8.92 -15.93
C PRO A 127 -7.31 -9.55 -16.80
N GLU A 128 -7.59 -9.93 -18.05
CA GLU A 128 -6.59 -10.58 -18.91
C GLU A 128 -5.24 -9.81 -18.96
N PRO A 129 -4.09 -10.50 -19.07
CA PRO A 129 -2.80 -9.84 -19.22
C PRO A 129 -2.82 -8.81 -20.36
N GLY A 130 -2.32 -7.61 -20.10
CA GLY A 130 -2.30 -6.51 -21.08
C GLY A 130 -3.56 -5.63 -21.10
N THR A 131 -4.54 -5.89 -20.24
CA THR A 131 -5.67 -4.97 -20.01
C THR A 131 -5.32 -3.82 -19.06
N ASP A 132 -4.13 -3.87 -18.42
CA ASP A 132 -3.63 -2.82 -17.56
C ASP A 132 -3.39 -1.53 -18.34
N ARG A 133 -3.80 -0.40 -17.77
CA ARG A 133 -3.74 0.92 -18.39
C ARG A 133 -2.78 1.79 -17.62
N LEU A 134 -1.54 1.83 -18.08
CA LEU A 134 -0.51 2.72 -17.56
C LEU A 134 -0.65 4.11 -18.16
N TYR A 135 -0.38 5.13 -17.34
CA TYR A 135 -0.35 6.52 -17.75
C TYR A 135 1.09 7.04 -17.76
N GLU A 136 1.39 7.92 -18.72
CA GLU A 136 2.67 8.63 -18.75
C GLU A 136 2.88 9.42 -17.46
N ALA A 137 4.14 9.56 -17.01
CA ALA A 137 4.45 10.31 -15.79
C ALA A 137 4.05 11.79 -15.87
N THR A 138 3.91 12.33 -17.09
CA THR A 138 3.46 13.70 -17.37
C THR A 138 1.94 13.81 -17.56
N TYR A 139 1.22 12.69 -17.53
CA TYR A 139 -0.22 12.67 -17.70
C TYR A 139 -0.91 13.35 -16.51
N ARG A 140 -1.69 14.38 -16.80
CA ARG A 140 -2.47 15.08 -15.78
C ARG A 140 -3.78 14.34 -15.55
N HIS A 141 -3.87 13.65 -14.41
CA HIS A 141 -5.13 13.11 -13.93
C HIS A 141 -6.08 14.27 -13.59
N VAL A 142 -7.16 14.43 -14.37
CA VAL A 142 -8.19 15.44 -14.11
C VAL A 142 -9.27 14.77 -13.29
N ASP A 143 -9.46 15.25 -12.07
CA ASP A 143 -10.59 14.82 -11.25
C ASP A 143 -11.87 15.47 -11.81
N LYS A 144 -12.90 14.68 -12.07
CA LYS A 144 -14.13 15.18 -12.74
C LYS A 144 -14.90 16.20 -11.90
N ASP A 145 -14.57 16.30 -10.60
CA ASP A 145 -15.29 17.13 -9.63
C ASP A 145 -14.52 18.42 -9.25
N MET A 146 -13.41 18.75 -9.91
CA MET A 146 -12.67 20.00 -9.65
C MET A 146 -12.97 21.05 -10.75
N PRO A 147 -13.73 22.12 -10.45
CA PRO A 147 -13.92 23.21 -11.40
C PRO A 147 -12.61 23.97 -11.62
N MET A 148 -12.39 24.37 -12.88
CA MET A 148 -11.23 25.13 -13.38
C MET A 148 -11.14 26.54 -12.78
#